data_AF-A0ABD2YHF9-F1
#
_entry.id   AF-A0ABD2YHF9-F1
#
_cell.length_a   1.000
_cell.length_b   1.000
_cell.length_c   1.000
_cell.angle_alpha   90.00
_cell.angle_beta   90.00
_cell.angle_gamma   90.00
#
_symmetry.space_group_name_H-M   'P 1'
#
loop_
_entity.id
_entity.type
_entity.pdbx_description
1 polymer ?
#
loop_
_entity_poly.entity_id
_entity_poly.type
_entity_poly.pdbx_seq_one_letter_code
_entity_poly.pdbx_strand_id
1 'polypeptide(L)'
;MEPQICQRLLFITISSLLVFNFQHSKFVQNVAAETDFFPESSPNLQPAISPSPEADSPAEQDISPSPTALPPLGHISFPPSESYPPSESNSPDEEISPSISEDSKPPSEALSPSNFDNFPDALPPSANIEPEIKKICNSTDYPSLCLSTIVPLLNGKTNVFSVLEIAIKASNEYAKFVLSTVKKLASIPGTPHEIVSVLNDCKDSYEDVVYNFDKTMNALTDHDIGTMNTMLSAVMTDAGDCEDNIKGANFPCPVSEFSEKLINMTSNCLAIISLTH
;
A
#
# COMPACT_ATOMS: atom_id res chain seq x y z
N MET A 1 -18.85 4.78 -27.90
CA MET A 1 -17.47 4.78 -28.48
C MET A 1 -16.48 4.71 -27.31
N GLU A 2 -16.69 3.75 -26.41
CA GLU A 2 -16.11 3.76 -25.06
C GLU A 2 -15.01 2.74 -24.75
N PRO A 3 -14.90 1.55 -25.40
CA PRO A 3 -13.94 0.54 -24.90
C PRO A 3 -12.48 0.84 -25.28
N GLN A 4 -12.21 1.77 -26.21
CA GLN A 4 -10.86 1.95 -26.74
C GLN A 4 -9.92 2.76 -25.84
N ILE A 5 -10.43 3.63 -24.97
CA ILE A 5 -9.57 4.47 -24.12
C ILE A 5 -8.91 3.56 -23.08
N CYS A 6 -9.69 2.82 -22.29
CA CYS A 6 -9.15 1.90 -21.29
C CYS A 6 -8.41 0.68 -21.85
N GLN A 7 -8.78 0.19 -23.03
CA GLN A 7 -8.04 -0.91 -23.65
C GLN A 7 -6.65 -0.47 -24.17
N ARG A 8 -6.53 0.74 -24.72
CA ARG A 8 -5.21 1.33 -25.03
C ARG A 8 -4.40 1.58 -23.75
N LEU A 9 -5.07 1.86 -22.64
CA LEU A 9 -4.45 2.02 -21.32
C LEU A 9 -3.97 0.69 -20.74
N LEU A 10 -4.66 -0.42 -20.98
CA LEU A 10 -4.23 -1.76 -20.57
C LEU A 10 -2.91 -2.18 -21.26
N PHE A 11 -2.72 -1.80 -22.53
CA PHE A 11 -1.44 -1.98 -23.24
C PHE A 11 -0.32 -1.07 -22.70
N ILE A 12 -0.66 0.15 -22.27
CA ILE A 12 0.30 1.06 -21.63
C ILE A 12 0.64 0.57 -20.21
N THR A 13 -0.31 0.04 -19.45
CA THR A 13 -0.07 -0.48 -18.09
C THR A 13 0.72 -1.78 -18.10
N ILE A 14 0.52 -2.69 -19.06
CA ILE A 14 1.42 -3.85 -19.26
C ILE A 14 2.85 -3.36 -19.54
N SER A 15 2.99 -2.35 -20.40
CA SER A 15 4.30 -1.74 -20.69
C SER A 15 4.90 -1.06 -19.46
N SER A 16 4.09 -0.39 -18.65
CA SER A 16 4.51 0.25 -17.39
C SER A 16 4.80 -0.76 -16.28
N LEU A 17 4.13 -1.91 -16.23
CA LEU A 17 4.43 -3.01 -15.32
C LEU A 17 5.75 -3.68 -15.70
N LEU A 18 6.03 -3.85 -16.99
CA LEU A 18 7.34 -4.28 -17.47
C LEU A 18 8.43 -3.25 -17.16
N VAL A 19 8.13 -1.95 -17.29
CA VAL A 19 9.03 -0.87 -16.87
C VAL A 19 9.15 -0.82 -15.35
N PHE A 20 8.12 -1.12 -14.57
CA PHE A 20 8.21 -1.23 -13.11
C PHE A 20 9.11 -2.39 -12.74
N ASN A 21 8.96 -3.56 -13.33
CA ASN A 21 9.91 -4.68 -13.17
C ASN A 21 11.35 -4.28 -13.61
N PHE A 22 11.50 -3.42 -14.62
CA PHE A 22 12.80 -2.93 -15.10
C PHE A 22 13.41 -1.81 -14.22
N GLN A 23 12.61 -0.90 -13.68
CA GLN A 23 13.02 0.15 -12.74
C GLN A 23 13.24 -0.43 -11.35
N HIS A 24 12.53 -1.50 -11.01
CA HIS A 24 12.76 -2.34 -9.84
C HIS A 24 14.15 -2.99 -9.90
N SER A 25 14.62 -3.41 -11.09
CA SER A 25 16.01 -3.84 -11.29
C SER A 25 17.03 -2.71 -11.05
N LYS A 26 16.72 -1.48 -11.47
CA LYS A 26 17.60 -0.31 -11.26
C LYS A 26 17.59 0.22 -9.82
N PHE A 27 16.46 0.15 -9.13
CA PHE A 27 16.34 0.54 -7.72
C PHE A 27 17.15 -0.41 -6.82
N VAL A 28 17.04 -1.73 -7.05
CA VAL A 28 17.85 -2.74 -6.35
C VAL A 28 19.35 -2.54 -6.61
N GLN A 29 19.74 -2.16 -7.84
CA GLN A 29 21.14 -1.86 -8.16
C GLN A 29 21.65 -0.56 -7.51
N ASN A 30 20.83 0.48 -7.40
CA ASN A 30 21.24 1.74 -6.79
C ASN A 30 21.35 1.65 -5.26
N VAL A 31 20.45 0.91 -4.59
CA VAL A 31 20.52 0.69 -3.14
C VAL A 31 21.72 -0.18 -2.75
N ALA A 32 22.13 -1.14 -3.61
CA ALA A 32 23.34 -1.93 -3.39
C ALA A 32 24.64 -1.13 -3.58
N ALA A 33 24.62 -0.06 -4.38
CA ALA A 33 25.80 0.77 -4.66
C ALA A 33 26.11 1.80 -3.55
N GLU A 34 25.13 2.17 -2.72
CA GLU A 34 25.33 3.12 -1.61
C GLU A 34 25.91 2.46 -0.34
N THR A 35 25.96 1.13 -0.25
CA THR A 35 26.51 0.42 0.92
C THR A 35 28.03 0.18 0.90
N ASP A 36 28.74 0.53 -0.18
CA ASP A 36 30.19 0.28 -0.33
C ASP A 36 31.09 1.47 0.03
N PHE A 37 30.57 2.55 0.60
CA PHE A 37 31.37 3.74 0.95
C PHE A 37 31.25 4.16 2.42
N PHE A 38 31.77 3.33 3.32
CA PHE A 38 32.18 3.76 4.66
C PHE A 38 33.60 3.27 4.94
N PRO A 39 34.62 4.14 4.99
CA PRO A 39 35.91 3.77 5.52
C PRO A 39 35.86 3.79 7.05
N GLU A 40 36.02 2.60 7.61
CA GLU A 40 36.31 2.33 9.01
C GLU A 40 37.60 3.06 9.43
N SER A 41 37.52 3.99 10.38
CA SER A 41 38.71 4.44 11.11
C SER A 41 38.39 4.92 12.52
N SER A 42 38.82 4.13 13.49
CA SER A 42 39.20 4.52 14.85
C SER A 42 39.95 3.33 15.47
N PRO A 43 40.77 3.48 16.52
CA PRO A 43 40.94 4.65 17.39
C PRO A 43 42.42 5.01 17.68
N ASN A 44 42.67 6.18 18.28
CA ASN A 44 43.73 6.25 19.29
C ASN A 44 43.43 7.32 20.36
N LEU A 45 43.46 6.87 21.61
CA LEU A 45 43.27 7.64 22.84
C LEU A 45 44.64 8.05 23.35
N GLN A 46 44.89 9.35 23.57
CA GLN A 46 45.79 9.81 24.64
C GLN A 46 45.33 11.16 25.23
N PRO A 47 45.67 11.44 26.50
CA PRO A 47 44.99 12.43 27.33
C PRO A 47 45.75 13.76 27.42
N ALA A 48 45.02 14.88 27.43
CA ALA A 48 45.60 16.21 27.69
C ALA A 48 44.74 17.02 28.67
N ILE A 49 45.18 17.00 29.93
CA ILE A 49 45.50 18.14 30.81
C ILE A 49 44.66 19.42 30.67
N SER A 50 43.99 19.76 31.78
CA SER A 50 43.32 21.04 32.09
C SER A 50 44.30 22.23 32.12
N PRO A 51 43.84 23.46 31.84
CA PRO A 51 43.50 24.34 32.97
C PRO A 51 42.24 25.21 32.76
N SER A 52 41.65 25.59 33.89
CA SER A 52 40.61 26.60 34.12
C SER A 52 41.27 27.91 34.62
N PRO A 53 40.55 29.01 34.91
CA PRO A 53 39.52 29.77 34.19
C PRO A 53 39.91 31.26 34.01
N GLU A 54 39.16 32.02 33.21
CA GLU A 54 38.95 33.46 33.51
C GLU A 54 37.61 33.96 32.95
N ALA A 55 37.02 34.90 33.69
CA ALA A 55 35.64 35.34 33.66
C ALA A 55 35.41 36.44 32.61
N ASP A 56 34.17 36.52 32.08
CA ASP A 56 33.41 37.77 32.14
C ASP A 56 31.92 37.54 31.82
N SER A 57 31.08 38.07 32.71
CA SER A 57 29.67 38.44 32.51
C SER A 57 29.66 39.87 31.91
N PRO A 58 28.57 40.42 31.30
CA PRO A 58 27.24 40.42 31.92
C PRO A 58 26.00 40.47 30.99
N ALA A 59 24.86 40.40 31.68
CA ALA A 59 23.58 41.08 31.44
C ALA A 59 22.47 40.35 30.66
N GLU A 60 21.47 39.98 31.48
CA GLU A 60 20.11 39.56 31.17
C GLU A 60 19.35 40.56 30.29
N GLN A 61 18.52 40.05 29.37
CA GLN A 61 17.19 40.62 29.12
C GLN A 61 16.17 39.50 28.92
N ASP A 62 15.28 39.45 29.90
CA ASP A 62 14.13 38.59 30.11
C ASP A 62 12.94 39.14 29.30
N ILE A 63 12.42 38.38 28.32
CA ILE A 63 11.09 38.63 27.75
C ILE A 63 10.41 37.28 27.47
N SER A 64 9.70 36.80 28.47
CA SER A 64 8.67 35.76 28.37
C SER A 64 7.40 36.31 27.70
N PRO A 65 6.81 35.63 26.70
CA PRO A 65 5.42 35.85 26.33
C PRO A 65 4.51 34.82 27.01
N SER A 66 3.56 35.36 27.79
CA SER A 66 2.45 34.70 28.47
C SER A 66 1.52 33.94 27.50
N PRO A 67 0.97 32.77 27.86
CA PRO A 67 -0.03 32.08 27.05
C PRO A 67 -1.43 32.67 27.27
N THR A 68 -1.99 33.25 26.21
CA THR A 68 -3.37 33.74 26.16
C THR A 68 -4.35 32.57 26.23
N ALA A 69 -5.33 32.70 27.12
CA ALA A 69 -6.38 31.74 27.40
C ALA A 69 -7.24 31.39 26.17
N LEU A 70 -7.50 30.09 26.00
CA LEU A 70 -8.50 29.54 25.07
C LEU A 70 -9.92 29.80 25.59
N PRO A 71 -10.89 30.19 24.73
CA PRO A 71 -12.30 30.25 25.10
C PRO A 71 -12.93 28.83 25.18
N PRO A 72 -14.02 28.63 25.95
CA PRO A 72 -14.60 27.31 26.19
C PRO A 72 -15.36 26.77 24.97
N LEU A 73 -15.25 25.46 24.74
CA LEU A 73 -16.04 24.68 23.79
C LEU A 73 -17.54 24.92 23.97
N GLY A 74 -18.19 25.42 22.91
CA GLY A 74 -19.64 25.43 22.80
C GLY A 74 -20.17 24.00 22.66
N HIS A 75 -21.15 23.66 23.49
CA HIS A 75 -21.94 22.44 23.42
C HIS A 75 -22.64 22.33 22.06
N ILE A 76 -22.18 21.40 21.21
CA ILE A 76 -22.94 20.96 20.05
C ILE A 76 -23.89 19.87 20.55
N SER A 77 -25.17 20.21 20.62
CA SER A 77 -26.23 19.23 20.89
C SER A 77 -26.38 18.35 19.66
N PHE A 78 -26.02 17.07 19.78
CA PHE A 78 -26.36 16.05 18.79
C PHE A 78 -27.87 15.77 18.86
N PRO A 79 -28.60 15.81 17.73
CA PRO A 79 -29.97 15.29 17.70
C PRO A 79 -29.94 13.76 17.87
N PRO A 80 -30.95 13.17 18.54
CA PRO A 80 -30.99 11.72 18.76
C PRO A 80 -31.21 10.98 17.44
N SER A 81 -30.44 9.91 17.23
CA SER A 81 -30.61 8.95 16.13
C SER A 81 -32.02 8.36 16.16
N GLU A 82 -32.79 8.58 15.09
CA GLU A 82 -34.00 7.82 14.86
C GLU A 82 -33.64 6.36 14.58
N SER A 83 -34.24 5.48 15.38
CA SER A 83 -34.16 4.03 15.28
C SER A 83 -35.11 3.58 14.18
N TYR A 84 -34.57 3.15 13.04
CA TYR A 84 -35.36 2.44 12.05
C TYR A 84 -35.61 1.00 12.52
N PRO A 85 -36.86 0.50 12.46
CA PRO A 85 -37.20 -0.87 12.84
C PRO A 85 -36.69 -1.88 11.79
N PRO A 86 -36.46 -3.15 12.18
CA PRO A 86 -36.01 -4.17 11.25
C PRO A 86 -37.17 -4.65 10.38
N SER A 87 -37.00 -4.60 9.06
CA SER A 87 -37.93 -5.22 8.12
C SER A 87 -37.78 -6.73 8.13
N GLU A 88 -38.92 -7.40 8.32
CA GLU A 88 -39.09 -8.85 8.40
C GLU A 88 -38.78 -9.59 7.09
N SER A 89 -38.15 -10.74 7.28
CA SER A 89 -38.25 -12.00 6.54
C SER A 89 -39.41 -12.13 5.55
N ASN A 90 -39.12 -12.59 4.33
CA ASN A 90 -39.96 -13.54 3.61
C ASN A 90 -39.11 -14.43 2.67
N SER A 91 -38.88 -15.68 3.08
CA SER A 91 -38.63 -16.82 2.19
C SER A 91 -39.94 -17.26 1.53
N PRO A 92 -39.86 -17.88 0.35
CA PRO A 92 -40.75 -18.99 0.04
C PRO A 92 -39.97 -20.28 -0.25
N ASP A 93 -40.28 -21.31 0.53
CA ASP A 93 -40.10 -22.72 0.18
C ASP A 93 -41.02 -23.08 -1.00
N GLU A 94 -40.51 -23.80 -1.99
CA GLU A 94 -41.33 -24.68 -2.82
C GLU A 94 -40.52 -25.91 -3.27
N GLU A 95 -40.81 -27.04 -2.62
CA GLU A 95 -40.55 -28.38 -3.14
C GLU A 95 -41.36 -28.61 -4.41
N ILE A 96 -40.74 -29.16 -5.46
CA ILE A 96 -41.34 -30.19 -6.34
C ILE A 96 -40.19 -30.98 -6.99
N SER A 97 -40.09 -32.26 -6.64
CA SER A 97 -39.47 -33.30 -7.48
C SER A 97 -40.49 -33.79 -8.52
N PRO A 98 -40.06 -34.29 -9.68
CA PRO A 98 -40.13 -35.75 -9.84
C PRO A 98 -39.01 -36.42 -10.66
N SER A 99 -38.58 -37.57 -10.14
CA SER A 99 -38.39 -38.89 -10.77
C SER A 99 -37.69 -39.05 -12.14
N ILE A 100 -36.42 -39.47 -12.04
CA ILE A 100 -35.72 -40.60 -12.69
C ILE A 100 -36.42 -41.32 -13.87
N SER A 101 -35.68 -41.45 -14.98
CA SER A 101 -35.67 -42.67 -15.81
C SER A 101 -34.25 -42.89 -16.34
N GLU A 102 -33.70 -44.05 -16.02
CA GLU A 102 -32.42 -44.61 -16.46
C GLU A 102 -32.40 -44.81 -17.98
N ASP A 103 -31.24 -44.71 -18.64
CA ASP A 103 -30.49 -45.90 -19.11
C ASP A 103 -29.21 -45.49 -19.87
N SER A 104 -28.23 -46.40 -19.84
CA SER A 104 -27.05 -46.55 -20.72
C SER A 104 -25.71 -45.92 -20.33
N LYS A 105 -24.82 -46.77 -19.80
CA LYS A 105 -23.34 -46.68 -19.77
C LYS A 105 -22.76 -48.09 -20.04
N PRO A 106 -21.47 -48.34 -20.37
CA PRO A 106 -20.44 -47.68 -21.21
C PRO A 106 -19.98 -48.61 -22.38
N PRO A 107 -18.86 -48.30 -23.07
CA PRO A 107 -17.63 -49.02 -22.70
C PRO A 107 -16.42 -48.09 -22.43
N SER A 108 -15.60 -48.56 -21.49
CA SER A 108 -14.26 -48.07 -21.16
C SER A 108 -13.36 -47.96 -22.39
N GLU A 109 -12.59 -46.88 -22.46
CA GLU A 109 -11.22 -46.93 -22.98
C GLU A 109 -10.35 -45.96 -22.17
N ALA A 110 -9.34 -46.54 -21.54
CA ALA A 110 -8.36 -45.86 -20.71
C ALA A 110 -7.21 -45.38 -21.60
N LEU A 111 -6.92 -44.08 -21.56
CA LEU A 111 -5.61 -43.53 -21.96
C LEU A 111 -5.29 -42.29 -21.11
N SER A 112 -4.43 -42.48 -20.12
CA SER A 112 -3.33 -41.54 -19.79
C SER A 112 -2.05 -42.18 -20.32
N PRO A 113 -0.88 -41.50 -20.39
CA PRO A 113 -0.57 -40.11 -20.03
C PRO A 113 0.23 -39.35 -21.12
N SER A 114 0.19 -38.02 -21.13
CA SER A 114 1.31 -37.23 -21.65
C SER A 114 1.20 -35.74 -21.29
N ASN A 115 2.10 -35.33 -20.40
CA ASN A 115 2.94 -34.13 -20.48
C ASN A 115 2.25 -32.80 -20.88
N PHE A 116 1.84 -32.05 -19.86
CA PHE A 116 1.81 -30.58 -19.91
C PHE A 116 2.78 -30.00 -18.86
N ASP A 117 4.01 -30.50 -18.86
CA ASP A 117 5.14 -29.70 -18.40
C ASP A 117 5.48 -28.74 -19.55
N ASN A 118 4.97 -27.51 -19.49
CA ASN A 118 5.52 -26.30 -20.12
C ASN A 118 4.54 -25.13 -19.96
N PHE A 119 4.32 -24.71 -18.73
CA PHE A 119 4.14 -23.29 -18.43
C PHE A 119 5.45 -22.81 -17.81
N PRO A 120 6.06 -21.71 -18.30
CA PRO A 120 7.16 -21.10 -17.59
C PRO A 120 6.62 -20.42 -16.32
N ASP A 121 6.41 -21.23 -15.27
CA ASP A 121 6.54 -20.80 -13.88
C ASP A 121 8.02 -20.46 -13.65
N ALA A 122 8.46 -19.36 -14.26
CA ALA A 122 9.72 -18.73 -13.90
C ALA A 122 9.42 -17.67 -12.85
N LEU A 123 9.04 -18.13 -11.66
CA LEU A 123 9.52 -17.45 -10.47
C LEU A 123 11.06 -17.45 -10.59
N PRO A 124 11.73 -16.30 -10.41
CA PRO A 124 13.18 -16.28 -10.36
C PRO A 124 13.67 -17.28 -9.30
N PRO A 125 14.84 -17.91 -9.54
CA PRO A 125 15.31 -19.05 -8.76
C PRO A 125 15.30 -18.69 -7.29
N SER A 126 14.62 -19.53 -6.50
CA SER A 126 14.58 -19.57 -5.04
C SER A 126 15.74 -18.79 -4.40
N ALA A 127 15.56 -17.48 -4.27
CA ALA A 127 16.18 -16.76 -3.18
C ALA A 127 15.73 -17.56 -1.96
N ASN A 128 16.67 -18.05 -1.15
CA ASN A 128 16.33 -18.60 0.15
C ASN A 128 15.51 -17.53 0.86
N ILE A 129 14.18 -17.61 0.77
CA ILE A 129 13.30 -16.64 1.39
C ILE A 129 13.60 -16.79 2.86
N GLU A 130 14.18 -15.75 3.44
CA GLU A 130 14.65 -15.82 4.80
C GLU A 130 13.45 -16.23 5.68
N PRO A 131 13.59 -17.26 6.52
CA PRO A 131 12.46 -17.83 7.25
C PRO A 131 11.76 -16.79 8.13
N GLU A 132 12.49 -15.75 8.57
CA GLU A 132 11.93 -14.61 9.30
C GLU A 132 10.95 -13.79 8.46
N ILE A 133 11.28 -13.48 7.21
CA ILE A 133 10.41 -12.73 6.29
C ILE A 133 9.16 -13.55 5.97
N LYS A 134 9.34 -14.85 5.73
CA LYS A 134 8.21 -15.76 5.51
C LYS A 134 7.27 -15.77 6.71
N LYS A 135 7.82 -15.77 7.94
CA LYS A 135 7.03 -15.70 9.17
C LYS A 135 6.26 -14.37 9.28
N ILE A 136 6.92 -13.24 9.00
CA ILE A 136 6.30 -11.91 9.01
C ILE A 136 5.16 -11.85 7.98
N CYS A 137 5.43 -12.16 6.70
CA CYS A 137 4.42 -12.11 5.65
C CYS A 137 3.28 -13.12 5.82
N ASN A 138 3.53 -14.29 6.43
CA ASN A 138 2.46 -15.24 6.74
C ASN A 138 1.49 -14.74 7.81
N SER A 139 1.85 -13.67 8.53
CA SER A 139 1.01 -13.05 9.57
C SER A 139 0.21 -11.86 9.03
N THR A 140 0.20 -11.64 7.70
CA THR A 140 -0.54 -10.55 7.06
C THR A 140 -1.77 -11.05 6.32
N ASP A 141 -2.69 -10.14 5.98
CA ASP A 141 -3.94 -10.49 5.28
C ASP A 141 -3.70 -11.00 3.85
N TYR A 142 -2.61 -10.55 3.21
CA TYR A 142 -2.22 -10.94 1.86
C TYR A 142 -0.77 -11.47 1.80
N PRO A 143 -0.48 -12.69 2.28
CA PRO A 143 0.88 -13.22 2.42
C PRO A 143 1.67 -13.29 1.12
N SER A 144 1.04 -13.75 0.03
CA SER A 144 1.68 -13.85 -1.28
C SER A 144 2.08 -12.47 -1.82
N LEU A 145 1.20 -11.49 -1.65
CA LEU A 145 1.46 -10.10 -2.04
C LEU A 145 2.59 -9.51 -1.20
N CYS A 146 2.59 -9.73 0.11
CA CYS A 146 3.67 -9.33 1.01
C CYS A 146 5.01 -9.90 0.52
N LEU A 147 5.10 -11.21 0.32
CA LEU A 147 6.34 -11.86 -0.14
C LEU A 147 6.82 -11.30 -1.49
N SER A 148 5.92 -11.16 -2.46
CA SER A 148 6.27 -10.62 -3.79
C SER A 148 6.71 -9.14 -3.75
N THR A 149 6.28 -8.40 -2.73
CA THR A 149 6.63 -6.99 -2.53
C THR A 149 7.97 -6.86 -1.82
N ILE A 150 8.18 -7.64 -0.77
CA ILE A 150 9.34 -7.52 0.12
C ILE A 150 10.57 -8.20 -0.45
N VAL A 151 10.47 -9.46 -0.85
CA VAL A 151 11.63 -10.30 -1.22
C VAL A 151 12.52 -9.65 -2.27
N PRO A 152 11.98 -9.05 -3.33
CA PRO A 152 12.79 -8.40 -4.36
C PRO A 152 13.53 -7.12 -3.89
N LEU A 153 13.16 -6.54 -2.76
CA LEU A 153 13.67 -5.25 -2.25
C LEU A 153 14.59 -5.39 -1.03
N LEU A 154 14.85 -6.62 -0.59
CA LEU A 154 15.68 -6.89 0.57
C LEU A 154 17.15 -6.54 0.34
N ASN A 155 17.77 -6.02 1.40
CA ASN A 155 19.19 -5.70 1.45
C ASN A 155 19.90 -6.45 2.60
N GLY A 156 19.38 -7.62 3.00
CA GLY A 156 19.95 -8.48 4.04
C GLY A 156 19.47 -8.17 5.47
N LYS A 157 18.63 -7.14 5.68
CA LYS A 157 17.93 -6.90 6.95
C LYS A 157 16.54 -7.51 6.90
N THR A 158 16.17 -8.26 7.94
CA THR A 158 14.95 -9.10 7.94
C THR A 158 14.10 -8.98 9.20
N ASN A 159 14.47 -8.07 10.10
CA ASN A 159 13.65 -7.76 11.27
C ASN A 159 12.34 -7.05 10.88
N VAL A 160 11.34 -7.11 11.76
CA VAL A 160 9.99 -6.56 11.55
C VAL A 160 10.01 -5.11 11.07
N PHE A 161 10.79 -4.23 11.70
CA PHE A 161 10.86 -2.81 11.30
C PHE A 161 11.46 -2.62 9.90
N SER A 162 12.49 -3.38 9.54
CA SER A 162 13.06 -3.32 8.19
C SER A 162 12.09 -3.84 7.12
N VAL A 163 11.33 -4.90 7.42
CA VAL A 163 10.29 -5.40 6.52
C VAL A 163 9.14 -4.39 6.39
N LEU A 164 8.74 -3.76 7.49
CA LEU A 164 7.73 -2.69 7.49
C LEU A 164 8.16 -1.48 6.66
N GLU A 165 9.41 -1.03 6.82
CA GLU A 165 9.97 0.09 6.07
C GLU A 165 9.92 -0.18 4.56
N ILE A 166 10.35 -1.38 4.14
CA ILE A 166 10.29 -1.81 2.73
C ILE A 166 8.83 -1.87 2.25
N ALA A 167 7.90 -2.41 3.06
CA ALA A 167 6.49 -2.49 2.72
C ALA A 167 5.88 -1.11 2.47
N ILE A 168 6.12 -0.15 3.37
CA ILE A 168 5.60 1.22 3.27
C ILE A 168 6.21 1.92 2.04
N LYS A 169 7.52 1.80 1.82
CA LYS A 169 8.20 2.40 0.66
C LYS A 169 7.66 1.86 -0.66
N ALA A 170 7.51 0.54 -0.77
CA ALA A 170 6.96 -0.09 -1.97
C ALA A 170 5.51 0.34 -2.23
N SER A 171 4.70 0.45 -1.17
CA SER A 171 3.30 0.91 -1.26
C SER A 171 3.22 2.38 -1.69
N ASN A 172 4.07 3.25 -1.15
CA ASN A 172 4.14 4.66 -1.54
C ASN A 172 4.56 4.83 -3.02
N GLU A 173 5.58 4.09 -3.47
CA GLU A 173 5.99 4.12 -4.88
C GLU A 173 4.88 3.60 -5.81
N TYR A 174 4.14 2.59 -5.38
CA TYR A 174 2.97 2.13 -6.11
C TYR A 174 1.87 3.21 -6.15
N ALA A 175 1.59 3.89 -5.03
CA ALA A 175 0.64 5.00 -4.99
C ALA A 175 1.03 6.16 -5.92
N LYS A 176 2.31 6.54 -5.98
CA LYS A 176 2.82 7.55 -6.93
C LYS A 176 2.59 7.14 -8.38
N PHE A 177 2.73 5.85 -8.68
CA PHE A 177 2.39 5.32 -10.00
C PHE A 177 0.89 5.44 -10.32
N VAL A 178 0.01 5.13 -9.36
CA VAL A 178 -1.43 5.28 -9.57
C VAL A 178 -1.80 6.75 -9.75
N LEU A 179 -1.27 7.65 -8.91
CA LEU A 179 -1.45 9.10 -9.05
C LEU A 179 -1.03 9.59 -10.45
N SER A 180 0.14 9.17 -10.93
CA SER A 180 0.62 9.50 -12.27
C SER A 180 -0.31 8.96 -13.37
N THR A 181 -0.82 7.75 -13.18
CA THR A 181 -1.79 7.15 -14.10
C THR A 181 -3.08 7.96 -14.14
N VAL A 182 -3.67 8.28 -12.98
CA VAL A 182 -4.89 9.08 -12.88
C VAL A 182 -4.72 10.46 -13.52
N LYS A 183 -3.60 11.15 -13.25
CA LYS A 183 -3.25 12.43 -13.90
C LYS A 183 -3.22 12.33 -15.42
N LYS A 184 -2.61 11.26 -15.94
CA LYS A 184 -2.54 11.01 -17.38
C LYS A 184 -3.91 10.75 -17.98
N LEU A 185 -4.75 9.97 -17.30
CA LEU A 185 -6.12 9.66 -17.72
C LEU A 185 -6.99 10.92 -17.82
N ALA A 186 -6.94 11.77 -16.80
CA ALA A 186 -7.69 13.03 -16.76
C ALA A 186 -7.30 13.99 -17.90
N SER A 187 -6.08 13.84 -18.43
CA SER A 187 -5.52 14.69 -19.48
C SER A 187 -5.77 14.18 -20.91
N ILE A 188 -6.41 13.01 -21.09
CA ILE A 188 -6.64 12.44 -22.43
C ILE A 188 -7.67 13.29 -23.19
N PRO A 189 -7.34 13.81 -24.38
CA PRO A 189 -8.30 14.53 -25.21
C PRO A 189 -9.47 13.62 -25.62
N GLY A 190 -10.70 14.14 -25.49
CA GLY A 190 -11.91 13.41 -25.86
C GLY A 190 -12.49 12.52 -24.75
N THR A 191 -11.90 12.50 -23.56
CA THR A 191 -12.52 11.91 -22.36
C THR A 191 -13.80 12.69 -22.01
N PRO A 192 -14.94 12.03 -21.73
CA PRO A 192 -16.17 12.71 -21.32
C PRO A 192 -15.95 13.55 -20.04
N HIS A 193 -16.59 14.71 -19.94
CA HIS A 193 -16.40 15.64 -18.82
C HIS A 193 -16.70 15.01 -17.46
N GLU A 194 -17.74 14.18 -17.37
CA GLU A 194 -18.10 13.44 -16.14
C GLU A 194 -16.96 12.51 -15.69
N ILE A 195 -16.34 11.80 -16.63
CA ILE A 195 -15.18 10.93 -16.36
C ILE A 195 -13.95 11.76 -15.97
N VAL A 196 -13.73 12.92 -16.59
CA VAL A 196 -12.66 13.83 -16.19
C VAL A 196 -12.86 14.32 -14.75
N SER A 197 -14.10 14.62 -14.35
CA SER A 197 -14.41 15.00 -12.97
C SER A 197 -14.03 13.88 -12.00
N VAL A 198 -14.51 12.67 -12.24
CA VAL A 198 -14.20 11.48 -11.42
C VAL A 198 -12.68 11.24 -11.33
N LEU A 199 -11.96 11.39 -12.43
CA LEU A 199 -10.51 11.24 -12.45
C LEU A 199 -9.78 12.37 -11.70
N ASN A 200 -10.33 13.59 -11.66
CA ASN A 200 -9.76 14.66 -10.86
C ASN A 200 -10.03 14.44 -9.36
N ASP A 201 -11.21 13.95 -8.98
CA ASP A 201 -11.49 13.59 -7.60
C ASP A 201 -10.54 12.47 -7.14
N CYS A 202 -10.37 11.43 -7.97
CA CYS A 202 -9.36 10.39 -7.76
C CYS A 202 -7.93 10.94 -7.67
N LYS A 203 -7.58 11.95 -8.49
CA LYS A 203 -6.26 12.56 -8.44
C LYS A 203 -6.02 13.18 -7.07
N ASP A 204 -7.01 13.90 -6.54
CA ASP A 204 -6.90 14.58 -5.26
C ASP A 204 -6.81 13.56 -4.11
N SER A 205 -7.64 12.52 -4.11
CA SER A 205 -7.51 11.39 -3.17
C SER A 205 -6.12 10.75 -3.22
N TYR A 206 -5.55 10.55 -4.40
CA TYR A 206 -4.20 9.97 -4.52
C TYR A 206 -3.06 10.93 -4.15
N GLU A 207 -3.29 12.25 -4.15
CA GLU A 207 -2.35 13.22 -3.57
C GLU A 207 -2.33 13.07 -2.03
N ASP A 208 -3.50 12.87 -1.42
CA ASP A 208 -3.63 12.59 0.02
C ASP A 208 -3.04 11.23 0.41
N VAL A 209 -3.25 10.18 -0.40
CA VAL A 209 -2.60 8.87 -0.23
C VAL A 209 -1.07 9.01 -0.14
N VAL A 210 -0.45 9.70 -1.10
CA VAL A 210 1.02 9.87 -1.12
C VAL A 210 1.49 10.67 0.10
N TYR A 211 0.77 11.74 0.45
CA TYR A 211 1.04 12.52 1.65
C TYR A 211 0.97 11.65 2.93
N ASN A 212 -0.06 10.82 3.07
CA ASN A 212 -0.26 9.95 4.22
C ASN A 212 0.84 8.87 4.31
N PHE A 213 1.33 8.34 3.19
CA PHE A 213 2.52 7.48 3.20
C PHE A 213 3.79 8.19 3.65
N ASP A 214 4.02 9.42 3.19
CA ASP A 214 5.18 10.22 3.63
C ASP A 214 5.11 10.51 5.14
N LYS A 215 3.91 10.78 5.68
CA LYS A 215 3.69 10.89 7.13
C LYS A 215 3.94 9.59 7.88
N THR A 216 3.52 8.46 7.31
CA THR A 216 3.79 7.13 7.88
C THR A 216 5.29 6.89 7.98
N MET A 217 6.09 7.27 6.97
CA MET A 217 7.54 7.08 6.98
C MET A 217 8.25 7.94 8.04
N ASN A 218 7.77 9.16 8.28
CA ASN A 218 8.26 9.98 9.38
C ASN A 218 7.93 9.35 10.73
N ALA A 219 6.68 8.93 10.92
CA ALA A 219 6.23 8.26 12.14
C ALA A 219 6.98 6.94 12.40
N LEU A 220 7.35 6.20 11.35
CA LEU A 220 8.18 5.00 11.45
C LEU A 220 9.56 5.31 12.07
N THR A 221 10.17 6.43 11.67
CA THR A 221 11.47 6.88 12.21
C THR A 221 11.38 7.19 13.70
N ASP A 222 10.26 7.77 14.12
CA ASP A 222 9.98 8.12 15.52
C ASP A 222 9.39 6.95 16.33
N HIS A 223 9.20 5.78 15.70
CA HIS A 223 8.47 4.63 16.25
C HIS A 223 7.06 4.96 16.77
N ASP A 224 6.40 5.97 16.18
CA ASP A 224 5.04 6.37 16.51
C ASP A 224 4.02 5.46 15.82
N ILE A 225 3.73 4.34 16.48
CA ILE A 225 2.78 3.32 16.03
C ILE A 225 1.36 3.90 15.85
N GLY A 226 0.95 4.86 16.70
CA GLY A 226 -0.38 5.46 16.65
C GLY A 226 -0.57 6.29 15.38
N THR A 227 0.43 7.11 15.05
CA THR A 227 0.42 7.89 13.81
C THR A 227 0.52 6.99 12.59
N MET A 228 1.40 5.96 12.59
CA MET A 228 1.47 5.02 11.46
C MET A 228 0.13 4.34 11.16
N ASN A 229 -0.57 3.83 12.19
CA ASN A 229 -1.89 3.22 12.02
C ASN A 229 -2.93 4.21 11.45
N THR A 230 -2.93 5.43 11.98
CA THR A 230 -3.87 6.47 11.54
C THR A 230 -3.66 6.83 10.08
N MET A 231 -2.40 7.07 9.69
CA MET A 231 -2.06 7.47 8.31
C MET A 231 -2.28 6.33 7.31
N LEU A 232 -1.93 5.09 7.64
CA LEU A 232 -2.19 3.95 6.76
C LEU A 232 -3.68 3.60 6.64
N SER A 233 -4.47 3.82 7.70
CA SER A 233 -5.93 3.69 7.60
C SER A 233 -6.55 4.77 6.71
N ALA A 234 -6.02 5.99 6.77
CA ALA A 234 -6.40 7.07 5.86
C ALA A 234 -6.06 6.70 4.40
N VAL A 235 -4.86 6.17 4.13
CA VAL A 235 -4.50 5.64 2.79
C VAL A 235 -5.54 4.67 2.24
N MET A 236 -6.00 3.70 3.05
CA MET A 236 -7.00 2.73 2.60
C MET A 236 -8.34 3.40 2.28
N THR A 237 -8.73 4.41 3.08
CA THR A 237 -9.96 5.19 2.86
C THR A 237 -9.86 5.99 1.55
N ASP A 238 -8.80 6.77 1.40
CA ASP A 238 -8.60 7.64 0.23
C ASP A 238 -8.49 6.83 -1.08
N ALA A 239 -7.79 5.68 -1.05
CA ALA A 239 -7.72 4.78 -2.20
C ALA A 239 -9.08 4.12 -2.50
N GLY A 240 -9.82 3.73 -1.46
CA GLY A 240 -11.16 3.14 -1.59
C GLY A 240 -12.19 4.12 -2.16
N ASP A 241 -12.16 5.38 -1.73
CA ASP A 241 -13.04 6.43 -2.24
C ASP A 241 -12.85 6.63 -3.75
N CYS A 242 -11.60 6.63 -4.25
CA CYS A 242 -11.35 6.68 -5.69
C CYS A 242 -11.86 5.42 -6.41
N GLU A 243 -11.64 4.24 -5.83
CA GLU A 243 -12.14 2.98 -6.40
C GLU A 243 -13.67 3.00 -6.57
N ASP A 244 -14.38 3.44 -5.54
CA ASP A 244 -15.85 3.54 -5.51
C ASP A 244 -16.36 4.59 -6.50
N ASN A 245 -15.69 5.73 -6.62
CA ASN A 245 -16.03 6.76 -7.61
C ASN A 245 -15.88 6.24 -9.05
N ILE A 246 -14.81 5.50 -9.36
CA ILE A 246 -14.60 4.91 -10.69
C ILE A 246 -15.64 3.83 -10.99
N LYS A 247 -15.94 2.96 -10.02
CA LYS A 247 -16.98 1.93 -10.16
C LYS A 247 -18.36 2.56 -10.36
N GLY A 248 -18.71 3.57 -9.58
CA GLY A 248 -19.98 4.29 -9.67
C GLY A 248 -20.19 5.00 -11.01
N ALA A 249 -19.10 5.45 -11.64
CA ALA A 249 -19.13 6.05 -12.97
C ALA A 249 -19.35 5.03 -14.11
N ASN A 250 -19.45 3.72 -13.81
CA ASN A 250 -19.52 2.63 -14.79
C ASN A 250 -18.44 2.71 -15.88
N PHE A 251 -17.29 3.28 -15.52
CA PHE A 251 -16.18 3.49 -16.44
C PHE A 251 -15.12 2.42 -16.20
N PRO A 252 -14.96 1.44 -17.12
CA PRO A 252 -14.07 0.30 -16.91
C PRO A 252 -12.61 0.77 -16.99
N CYS A 253 -12.02 1.13 -15.85
CA CYS A 253 -10.68 1.71 -15.77
C CYS A 253 -9.77 0.85 -14.88
N PRO A 254 -8.49 0.64 -15.24
CA PRO A 254 -7.55 -0.13 -14.40
C PRO A 254 -7.27 0.53 -13.04
N VAL A 255 -7.71 1.78 -12.83
CA VAL A 255 -7.53 2.49 -11.55
C VAL A 255 -8.19 1.75 -10.39
N SER A 256 -9.35 1.10 -10.59
CA SER A 256 -9.98 0.32 -9.52
C SER A 256 -9.11 -0.86 -9.08
N GLU A 257 -8.56 -1.63 -10.04
CA GLU A 257 -7.64 -2.75 -9.74
C GLU A 257 -6.36 -2.25 -9.05
N PHE A 258 -5.89 -1.06 -9.43
CA PHE A 258 -4.73 -0.45 -8.78
C PHE A 258 -5.03 0.02 -7.35
N SER A 259 -6.24 0.54 -7.13
CA SER A 259 -6.71 0.94 -5.80
C SER A 259 -6.82 -0.27 -4.88
N GLU A 260 -7.47 -1.34 -5.33
CA GLU A 260 -7.58 -2.60 -4.60
C GLU A 260 -6.19 -3.17 -4.23
N LYS A 261 -5.26 -3.21 -5.20
CA LYS A 261 -3.90 -3.68 -4.91
C LYS A 261 -3.20 -2.81 -3.86
N LEU A 262 -3.34 -1.47 -3.93
CA LEU A 262 -2.73 -0.58 -2.95
C LEU A 262 -3.35 -0.75 -1.56
N ILE A 263 -4.67 -0.92 -1.48
CA ILE A 263 -5.38 -1.23 -0.22
C ILE A 263 -4.82 -2.52 0.38
N ASN A 264 -4.64 -3.58 -0.42
CA ASN A 264 -4.08 -4.85 0.04
C ASN A 264 -2.62 -4.72 0.51
N MET A 265 -1.80 -3.93 -0.19
CA MET A 265 -0.43 -3.61 0.24
C MET A 265 -0.41 -2.83 1.56
N THR A 266 -1.35 -1.90 1.73
CA THR A 266 -1.49 -1.08 2.95
C THR A 266 -1.99 -1.90 4.13
N SER A 267 -2.94 -2.82 3.91
CA SER A 267 -3.39 -3.81 4.90
C SER A 267 -2.23 -4.65 5.41
N ASN A 268 -1.36 -5.12 4.51
CA ASN A 268 -0.14 -5.82 4.92
C ASN A 268 0.78 -4.94 5.78
N CYS A 269 0.91 -3.64 5.49
CA CYS A 269 1.70 -2.73 6.34
C CYS A 269 1.12 -2.64 7.75
N LEU A 270 -0.20 -2.47 7.88
CA LEU A 270 -0.90 -2.46 9.18
C LEU A 270 -0.72 -3.77 9.94
N ALA A 271 -0.85 -4.91 9.25
CA ALA A 271 -0.60 -6.22 9.84
C ALA A 271 0.85 -6.37 10.34
N ILE A 272 1.85 -5.89 9.58
CA ILE A 272 3.25 -5.92 10.03
C ILE A 272 3.48 -5.01 11.24
N ILE A 273 2.85 -3.82 11.27
CA ILE A 273 2.89 -2.93 12.46
C ILE A 273 2.39 -3.67 13.71
N SER A 274 1.38 -4.54 13.56
CA SER A 274 0.86 -5.32 14.68
C SER A 274 1.86 -6.31 15.31
N LEU A 275 2.97 -6.59 14.63
CA LEU A 275 4.04 -7.47 15.11
C LEU A 275 5.14 -6.73 15.88
N THR A 276 5.02 -5.41 16.04
CA THR A 276 6.05 -4.55 16.67
C THR A 276 5.88 -4.37 18.18
N HIS A 277 4.88 -5.01 18.79
CA HIS A 277 4.52 -4.88 20.21
C HIS A 277 4.41 -6.22 20.93
#